data_AF-A0A8J2KKI4-F1
#
_entry.id   AF-A0A8J2KKI4-F1
#
_cell.length_a   1.000
_cell.length_b   1.000
_cell.length_c   1.000
_cell.angle_alpha   90.00
_cell.angle_beta   90.00
_cell.angle_gamma   90.00
#
_symmetry.space_group_name_H-M   'P 1'
#
loop_
_entity.id
_entity.type
_entity.pdbx_description
1 polymer ?
#
loop_
_entity_poly.entity_id
_entity_poly.type
_entity_poly.pdbx_seq_one_letter_code
_entity_poly.pdbx_strand_id
1 'polypeptide(L)'
;MREKVTILLILLVTLCQAECPIECFCDEVSICSGGKRLTLLPELHVSIPVARLELHDFLVEHLTSTTFLRLVRNITELRLTNNPNLISFDNDTFSTGDQSEGLGPTGSGSSSSDNESEELEGLLHLRTLDLSGNAFKYFVGGGRLKRLRVLDLSSNNLQQVYHLQALSSLESVNLRDNQLDVLQETLFQVRT
;
A
#
# COMPACT_ATOMS: atom_id res chain seq x y z
N MET A 1 -41.29 -8.42 -36.49
CA MET A 1 -40.71 -9.30 -35.46
C MET A 1 -39.20 -9.07 -35.37
N ARG A 2 -38.79 -7.99 -34.69
CA ARG A 2 -37.37 -7.65 -34.44
C ARG A 2 -37.27 -7.11 -33.01
N GLU A 3 -37.50 -7.97 -32.02
CA GLU A 3 -37.52 -7.56 -30.61
C GLU A 3 -36.93 -8.61 -29.65
N LYS A 4 -36.07 -9.52 -30.14
CA LYS A 4 -35.48 -10.57 -29.28
C LYS A 4 -33.96 -10.65 -29.27
N VAL A 5 -33.25 -9.78 -29.99
CA VAL A 5 -31.76 -9.85 -30.07
C VAL A 5 -31.06 -8.76 -29.25
N THR A 6 -31.76 -7.69 -28.83
CA THR A 6 -31.13 -6.56 -28.12
C THR A 6 -30.98 -6.77 -26.61
N ILE A 7 -31.72 -7.71 -26.00
CA ILE A 7 -31.76 -7.87 -24.54
C ILE A 7 -30.57 -8.69 -24.00
N LEU A 8 -30.01 -9.61 -24.80
CA LEU A 8 -28.88 -10.46 -24.35
C LEU A 8 -27.54 -9.71 -24.33
N LEU A 9 -27.39 -8.66 -25.14
CA LEU A 9 -26.16 -7.84 -25.20
C LEU A 9 -26.02 -6.84 -24.05
N ILE A 10 -27.11 -6.51 -23.35
CA ILE A 10 -27.10 -5.54 -22.24
C ILE A 10 -26.69 -6.22 -20.91
N LEU A 11 -26.91 -7.54 -20.78
CA LEU A 11 -26.56 -8.31 -19.57
C LEU A 11 -25.06 -8.62 -19.42
N LEU A 12 -24.26 -8.45 -20.47
CA LEU A 12 -22.80 -8.64 -20.41
C LEU A 12 -22.02 -7.36 -20.07
N VAL A 13 -22.70 -6.20 -19.99
CA VAL A 13 -22.05 -4.90 -19.71
C VAL A 13 -22.24 -4.45 -18.26
N THR A 14 -23.06 -5.14 -17.46
CA THR A 14 -23.33 -4.79 -16.06
C THR A 14 -22.41 -5.53 -15.08
N LEU A 15 -21.09 -5.29 -15.18
CA LEU A 15 -20.10 -5.78 -14.20
C LEU A 15 -19.19 -4.68 -13.63
N CYS A 16 -19.47 -3.41 -13.89
CA CYS A 16 -18.72 -2.30 -13.31
C CYS A 16 -19.67 -1.27 -12.71
N GLN A 17 -20.06 -1.46 -11.45
CA GLN A 17 -20.61 -0.38 -10.62
C GLN A 17 -19.87 -0.37 -9.28
N ALA A 18 -18.55 -0.23 -9.32
CA ALA A 18 -17.90 0.68 -8.40
C ALA A 18 -17.84 2.02 -9.13
N GLU A 19 -18.53 3.05 -8.62
CA GLU A 19 -18.41 4.39 -9.21
C GLU A 19 -16.96 4.83 -9.02
N CYS A 20 -16.24 5.00 -10.14
CA CYS A 20 -14.90 5.55 -10.14
C CYS A 20 -14.91 6.90 -9.40
N PRO A 21 -14.05 7.13 -8.39
CA PRO A 21 -14.02 8.41 -7.69
C PRO A 21 -13.82 9.56 -8.67
N ILE A 22 -14.43 10.71 -8.43
CA ILE A 22 -14.46 11.86 -9.38
C ILE A 22 -13.04 12.43 -9.62
N GLU A 23 -12.16 12.23 -8.64
CA GLU A 23 -10.76 12.58 -8.65
C GLU A 23 -9.85 11.56 -9.35
N CYS A 24 -10.39 10.40 -9.73
CA CYS A 24 -9.67 9.27 -10.30
C CYS A 24 -9.99 9.05 -11.77
N PHE A 25 -9.05 8.44 -12.47
CA PHE A 25 -9.30 7.68 -13.69
C PHE A 25 -9.24 6.19 -13.36
N CYS A 26 -10.22 5.40 -13.80
CA CYS A 26 -10.31 3.97 -13.51
C CYS A 26 -10.37 3.16 -14.80
N ASP A 27 -9.74 1.99 -14.81
CA ASP A 27 -9.76 1.04 -15.93
C ASP A 27 -9.96 -0.40 -15.43
N GLU A 28 -9.79 -1.39 -16.32
CA GLU A 28 -9.99 -2.81 -15.99
C GLU A 28 -9.01 -3.36 -14.94
N VAL A 29 -7.92 -2.65 -14.66
CA VAL A 29 -6.82 -3.07 -13.78
C VAL A 29 -6.64 -2.13 -12.58
N SER A 30 -6.92 -0.84 -12.77
CA SER A 30 -6.64 0.24 -11.83
C SER A 30 -7.94 0.82 -11.29
N ILE A 31 -8.10 0.82 -9.96
CA ILE A 31 -9.26 1.45 -9.29
C ILE A 31 -9.11 2.96 -9.25
N CYS A 32 -7.89 3.48 -9.30
CA CYS A 32 -7.66 4.92 -9.39
C CYS A 32 -6.26 5.16 -9.94
N SER A 33 -6.16 6.06 -10.91
CA SER A 33 -4.94 6.62 -11.49
C SER A 33 -5.18 8.11 -11.74
N GLY A 34 -4.61 9.01 -10.93
CA GLY A 34 -4.73 10.47 -11.15
C GLY A 34 -4.56 11.30 -9.87
N GLY A 35 -4.06 12.53 -9.86
CA GLY A 35 -3.67 13.45 -10.96
C GLY A 35 -4.25 14.87 -10.79
N LYS A 36 -5.27 15.03 -9.93
CA LYS A 36 -5.61 16.32 -9.32
C LYS A 36 -4.83 16.40 -8.02
N ARG A 37 -4.38 17.58 -7.61
CA ARG A 37 -3.78 17.82 -6.28
C ARG A 37 -4.74 17.34 -5.19
N LEU A 38 -4.66 16.06 -4.82
CA LEU A 38 -5.57 15.48 -3.85
C LEU A 38 -5.13 15.96 -2.48
N THR A 39 -6.06 16.64 -1.81
CA THR A 39 -5.92 17.01 -0.40
C THR A 39 -6.39 15.87 0.52
N LEU A 40 -7.17 14.92 -0.02
CA LEU A 40 -7.71 13.75 0.66
C LEU A 40 -7.62 12.53 -0.25
N LEU A 41 -7.43 11.35 0.34
CA LEU A 41 -7.37 10.09 -0.40
C LEU A 41 -8.77 9.63 -0.82
N PRO A 42 -8.90 8.94 -1.97
CA PRO A 42 -10.18 8.43 -2.44
C PRO A 42 -10.71 7.31 -1.52
N GLU A 43 -12.02 7.27 -1.29
CA GLU A 43 -12.66 6.13 -0.64
C GLU A 43 -12.87 5.00 -1.66
N LEU A 44 -12.20 3.87 -1.43
CA LEU A 44 -12.21 2.74 -2.36
C LEU A 44 -13.23 1.68 -1.92
N HIS A 45 -14.25 1.46 -2.74
CA HIS A 45 -15.27 0.42 -2.53
C HIS A 45 -15.11 -0.66 -3.60
N VAL A 46 -14.21 -1.63 -3.40
CA VAL A 46 -13.90 -2.63 -4.44
C VAL A 46 -14.01 -4.07 -3.97
N SER A 47 -14.70 -4.87 -4.77
CA SER A 47 -14.98 -6.31 -4.55
C SER A 47 -14.36 -7.22 -5.62
N ILE A 48 -13.33 -6.76 -6.35
CA ILE A 48 -12.72 -7.46 -7.49
C ILE A 48 -11.28 -7.90 -7.14
N PRO A 49 -10.83 -9.12 -7.52
CA PRO A 49 -9.64 -9.76 -6.96
C PRO A 49 -8.28 -9.24 -7.41
N VAL A 50 -8.20 -8.31 -8.38
CA VAL A 50 -6.92 -7.66 -8.73
C VAL A 50 -7.19 -6.20 -9.03
N ALA A 51 -6.66 -5.36 -8.17
CA ALA A 51 -6.76 -3.93 -8.31
C ALA A 51 -5.41 -3.29 -8.02
N ARG A 52 -4.99 -2.41 -8.93
CA ARG A 52 -3.93 -1.44 -8.71
C ARG A 52 -4.55 -0.14 -8.19
N LEU A 53 -3.90 0.46 -7.21
CA LEU A 53 -4.15 1.83 -6.79
C LEU A 53 -2.92 2.66 -7.15
N GLU A 54 -3.07 3.65 -8.03
CA GLU A 54 -1.99 4.53 -8.47
C GLU A 54 -2.32 6.00 -8.22
N LEU A 55 -1.41 6.66 -7.53
CA LEU A 55 -1.69 7.88 -6.81
C LEU A 55 -0.43 8.76 -6.85
N HIS A 56 -0.55 9.92 -7.47
CA HIS A 56 0.54 10.87 -7.71
C HIS A 56 0.11 12.31 -7.45
N ASP A 57 1.09 13.20 -7.27
CA ASP A 57 0.92 14.64 -7.04
C ASP A 57 0.08 15.02 -5.79
N PHE A 58 0.23 14.23 -4.72
CA PHE A 58 -0.45 14.49 -3.45
C PHE A 58 0.27 15.49 -2.56
N LEU A 59 -0.53 16.14 -1.72
CA LEU A 59 -0.06 17.10 -0.72
C LEU A 59 0.09 16.47 0.68
N VAL A 60 -0.14 15.17 0.80
CA VAL A 60 0.00 14.45 2.07
C VAL A 60 1.47 14.26 2.40
N GLU A 61 1.91 14.81 3.54
CA GLU A 61 3.28 14.63 4.01
C GLU A 61 3.49 13.30 4.75
N HIS A 62 2.47 12.88 5.48
CA HIS A 62 2.52 11.72 6.37
C HIS A 62 1.28 10.86 6.19
N LEU A 63 1.48 9.56 5.93
CA LEU A 63 0.39 8.59 5.84
C LEU A 63 0.28 7.79 7.13
N THR A 64 -0.87 7.90 7.78
CA THR A 64 -1.11 7.16 9.03
C THR A 64 -1.30 5.66 8.76
N SER A 65 -1.00 4.83 9.76
CA SER A 65 -1.17 3.38 9.70
C SER A 65 -2.59 2.98 9.27
N THR A 66 -3.61 3.57 9.90
CA THR A 66 -5.03 3.31 9.57
C THR A 66 -5.37 3.68 8.13
N THR A 67 -4.83 4.81 7.65
CA THR A 67 -5.06 5.25 6.28
C THR A 67 -4.42 4.29 5.28
N PHE A 68 -3.17 3.89 5.52
CA PHE A 68 -2.47 2.92 4.68
C PHE A 68 -3.24 1.59 4.62
N LEU A 69 -3.65 1.05 5.77
CA LEU A 69 -4.39 -0.21 5.88
C LEU A 69 -5.71 -0.18 5.09
N ARG A 70 -6.42 0.95 5.12
CA ARG A 70 -7.63 1.16 4.33
C ARG A 70 -7.36 1.13 2.83
N LEU A 71 -6.29 1.78 2.36
CA LEU A 71 -5.92 1.78 0.95
C LEU A 71 -5.56 0.37 0.46
N VAL A 72 -4.82 -0.39 1.27
CA VAL A 72 -4.31 -1.71 0.87
C VAL A 72 -5.30 -2.85 1.08
N ARG A 73 -6.50 -2.57 1.62
CA ARG A 73 -7.48 -3.61 2.03
C ARG A 73 -7.78 -4.62 0.92
N ASN A 74 -8.02 -4.17 -0.30
CA ASN A 74 -8.51 -5.00 -1.41
C ASN A 74 -7.66 -4.88 -2.69
N ILE A 75 -6.39 -4.48 -2.57
CA ILE A 75 -5.51 -4.26 -3.72
C ILE A 75 -4.27 -5.15 -3.64
N THR A 76 -3.67 -5.38 -4.81
CA THR A 76 -2.43 -6.17 -4.91
C THR A 76 -1.21 -5.31 -5.25
N GLU A 77 -1.46 -4.12 -5.77
CA GLU A 77 -0.44 -3.17 -6.17
C GLU A 77 -0.83 -1.77 -5.70
N LEU A 78 0.01 -1.17 -4.86
CA LEU A 78 -0.10 0.21 -4.44
C LEU A 78 1.08 0.99 -5.04
N ARG A 79 0.77 2.08 -5.73
CA ARG A 79 1.74 3.03 -6.26
C ARG A 79 1.43 4.41 -5.74
N LEU A 80 2.31 4.91 -4.88
CA LEU A 80 2.28 6.30 -4.39
C LEU A 80 3.46 7.03 -5.03
N THR A 81 3.45 7.17 -6.36
CA THR A 81 4.61 7.68 -7.11
C THR A 81 4.58 9.19 -7.25
N ASN A 82 5.75 9.83 -7.30
CA ASN A 82 5.87 11.28 -7.56
C ASN A 82 5.03 12.14 -6.60
N ASN A 83 5.04 11.83 -5.30
CA ASN A 83 4.42 12.66 -4.25
C ASN A 83 5.52 13.38 -3.47
N PRO A 84 6.00 14.56 -3.92
CA PRO A 84 7.20 15.20 -3.37
C PRO A 84 7.04 15.67 -1.91
N ASN A 85 5.82 15.74 -1.41
CA ASN A 85 5.55 16.08 -0.01
C ASN A 85 5.58 14.85 0.90
N LEU A 86 5.34 13.65 0.37
CA LEU A 86 5.26 12.43 1.16
C LEU A 86 6.64 12.04 1.68
N ILE A 87 6.80 12.12 3.00
CA ILE A 87 8.09 11.91 3.69
C ILE A 87 8.09 10.71 4.63
N SER A 88 6.94 10.25 5.14
CA SER A 88 6.89 9.08 6.01
C SER A 88 5.53 8.38 6.09
N PHE A 89 5.55 7.17 6.62
CA PHE A 89 4.40 6.51 7.26
C PHE A 89 4.53 6.63 8.78
N ASP A 90 3.49 6.24 9.52
CA ASP A 90 3.62 5.97 10.94
C ASP A 90 4.61 4.80 11.18
N ASN A 91 5.34 4.84 12.29
CA ASN A 91 6.41 3.87 12.56
C ASN A 91 5.91 2.42 12.71
N ASP A 92 4.64 2.24 13.07
CA ASP A 92 4.01 0.95 13.31
C ASP A 92 3.27 0.38 12.08
N THR A 93 3.20 1.14 10.97
CA THR A 93 2.41 0.76 9.77
C THR A 93 2.74 -0.64 9.27
N PHE A 94 4.01 -1.05 9.36
CA PHE A 94 4.47 -2.36 8.89
C PHE A 94 4.86 -3.33 10.03
N SER A 95 4.79 -2.90 11.28
CA SER A 95 5.28 -3.66 12.46
C SER A 95 4.24 -4.67 12.94
N THR A 96 4.59 -5.93 13.20
CA THR A 96 3.62 -7.03 13.47
C THR A 96 2.85 -6.95 14.79
N GLY A 97 2.87 -5.83 15.51
CA GLY A 97 2.14 -5.65 16.78
C GLY A 97 2.65 -6.49 17.95
N ASP A 98 3.59 -7.42 17.72
CA ASP A 98 4.16 -8.24 18.78
C ASP A 98 5.25 -7.47 19.54
N GLN A 99 4.79 -6.57 20.40
CA GLN A 99 5.57 -6.05 21.52
C GLN A 99 5.21 -6.88 22.75
N SER A 100 5.60 -8.16 22.78
CA SER A 100 5.41 -8.99 23.98
C SER A 100 6.59 -9.91 24.30
N GLU A 101 7.82 -9.41 24.16
CA GLU A 101 8.91 -9.85 25.04
C GLU A 101 9.12 -8.81 26.16
N GLY A 102 8.21 -8.82 27.16
CA GLY A 102 8.32 -7.93 28.31
C GLY A 102 7.14 -8.06 29.27
N LEU A 103 7.31 -8.89 30.30
CA LEU A 103 6.36 -9.05 31.40
C LEU A 103 6.07 -7.72 32.11
N GLY A 104 4.79 -7.31 32.15
CA GLY A 104 4.28 -6.29 33.06
C GLY A 104 2.76 -6.28 33.09
N PRO A 105 2.10 -6.40 34.26
CA PRO A 105 0.65 -6.26 34.34
C PRO A 105 0.32 -4.77 34.51
N THR A 106 -0.68 -4.26 33.78
CA THR A 106 -1.74 -3.38 34.28
C THR A 106 -2.61 -2.93 33.12
N GLY A 107 -3.90 -3.26 33.22
CA GLY A 107 -4.89 -2.87 32.22
C GLY A 107 -5.23 -1.39 32.27
N SER A 108 -5.73 -0.90 31.14
CA SER A 108 -6.81 0.08 31.02
C SER A 108 -7.24 0.07 29.56
N GLY A 109 -8.51 -0.24 29.32
CA GLY A 109 -9.00 -0.67 28.01
C GLY A 109 -9.10 0.41 26.94
N SER A 110 -9.24 -0.04 25.70
CA SER A 110 -10.19 0.48 24.70
C SER A 110 -10.46 -0.63 23.69
N SER A 111 -11.73 -0.77 23.32
CA SER A 111 -12.30 -1.66 22.30
C SER A 111 -11.57 -1.63 20.95
N SER A 112 -11.39 -2.79 20.30
CA SER A 112 -11.55 -3.01 18.83
C SER A 112 -10.87 -4.31 18.32
N SER A 113 -10.99 -5.44 19.03
CA SER A 113 -10.35 -6.69 18.57
C SER A 113 -10.91 -7.24 17.24
N ASP A 114 -12.14 -6.85 16.87
CA ASP A 114 -12.79 -7.38 15.66
C ASP A 114 -12.46 -6.60 14.38
N ASN A 115 -11.99 -5.34 14.50
CA ASN A 115 -11.63 -4.51 13.34
C ASN A 115 -10.16 -4.69 12.93
N GLU A 116 -9.28 -5.00 13.88
CA GLU A 116 -7.85 -5.18 13.61
C GLU A 116 -7.61 -6.41 12.71
N SER A 117 -8.37 -7.49 12.91
CA SER A 117 -8.27 -8.71 12.10
C SER A 117 -8.68 -8.48 10.64
N GLU A 118 -9.76 -7.74 10.38
CA GLU A 118 -10.20 -7.40 9.01
C GLU A 118 -9.27 -6.38 8.33
N GLU A 119 -8.73 -5.40 9.07
CA GLU A 119 -7.74 -4.45 8.53
C GLU A 119 -6.40 -5.12 8.23
N LEU A 120 -6.06 -6.19 8.96
CA LEU A 120 -4.89 -7.02 8.72
C LEU A 120 -5.00 -7.90 7.48
N GLU A 121 -6.21 -8.24 7.00
CA GLU A 121 -6.38 -9.04 5.79
C GLU A 121 -5.82 -8.35 4.55
N GLY A 122 -5.91 -7.02 4.47
CA GLY A 122 -5.42 -6.24 3.32
C GLY A 122 -3.94 -6.39 3.03
N LEU A 123 -3.13 -6.40 4.09
CA LEU A 123 -1.68 -6.58 4.00
C LEU A 123 -1.29 -7.97 3.49
N LEU A 124 -2.21 -8.94 3.57
CA LEU A 124 -2.02 -10.28 3.02
C LEU A 124 -2.17 -10.29 1.49
N HIS A 125 -2.60 -9.22 0.84
CA HIS A 125 -2.81 -9.25 -0.62
C HIS A 125 -1.79 -8.41 -1.38
N LEU A 126 -1.17 -7.42 -0.73
CA LEU A 126 -0.21 -6.53 -1.36
C LEU A 126 1.07 -7.29 -1.80
N ARG A 127 1.37 -7.21 -3.09
CA ARG A 127 2.53 -7.83 -3.75
C ARG A 127 3.52 -6.80 -4.27
N THR A 128 3.03 -5.63 -4.67
CA THR A 128 3.85 -4.54 -5.20
C THR A 128 3.55 -3.26 -4.43
N LEU A 129 4.61 -2.62 -3.95
CA LEU A 129 4.58 -1.32 -3.31
C LEU A 129 5.60 -0.42 -4.02
N ASP A 130 5.11 0.58 -4.74
CA ASP A 130 5.93 1.57 -5.42
C ASP A 130 5.79 2.91 -4.69
N LEU A 131 6.91 3.37 -4.13
CA LEU A 131 7.08 4.63 -3.42
C LEU A 131 8.13 5.49 -4.11
N SER A 132 8.34 5.32 -5.42
CA SER A 132 9.34 6.07 -6.16
C SER A 132 8.98 7.55 -6.34
N GLY A 133 9.99 8.41 -6.41
CA GLY A 133 9.77 9.85 -6.67
C GLY A 133 9.16 10.61 -5.49
N ASN A 134 9.37 10.15 -4.25
CA ASN A 134 8.89 10.80 -3.03
C ASN A 134 10.04 11.49 -2.28
N ALA A 135 9.82 11.90 -1.03
CA ALA A 135 10.81 12.59 -0.20
C ALA A 135 11.21 11.82 1.07
N PHE A 136 11.03 10.49 1.08
CA PHE A 136 11.39 9.66 2.24
C PHE A 136 12.88 9.79 2.58
N LYS A 137 13.20 10.03 3.86
CA LYS A 137 14.58 10.08 4.38
C LYS A 137 15.02 8.75 5.00
N TYR A 138 14.07 7.97 5.48
CA TYR A 138 14.28 6.64 5.98
C TYR A 138 13.09 5.77 5.59
N PHE A 139 13.32 4.46 5.47
CA PHE A 139 12.26 3.47 5.29
C PHE A 139 12.46 2.33 6.28
N VAL A 140 11.38 1.95 6.96
CA VAL A 140 11.38 0.84 7.92
C VAL A 140 10.48 -0.23 7.33
N GLY A 141 11.06 -1.33 6.85
CA GLY A 141 10.32 -2.53 6.49
C GLY A 141 9.71 -3.18 7.73
N GLY A 142 8.79 -4.11 7.54
CA GLY A 142 8.19 -4.79 8.67
C GLY A 142 7.45 -6.07 8.30
N GLY A 143 7.33 -6.97 9.28
CA GLY A 143 6.82 -8.32 9.10
C GLY A 143 5.32 -8.39 8.77
N ARG A 144 4.59 -7.27 8.70
CA ARG A 144 3.21 -7.24 8.22
C ARG A 144 3.11 -7.46 6.71
N LEU A 145 4.09 -7.01 5.93
CA LEU A 145 4.10 -7.11 4.45
C LEU A 145 4.65 -8.48 3.96
N LYS A 146 4.13 -9.59 4.51
CA LYS A 146 4.69 -10.95 4.29
C LYS A 146 4.65 -11.44 2.86
N ARG A 147 3.78 -10.89 2.02
CA ARG A 147 3.56 -11.29 0.62
C ARG A 147 4.10 -10.28 -0.39
N LEU A 148 4.70 -9.19 0.08
CA LEU A 148 5.32 -8.20 -0.78
C LEU A 148 6.49 -8.84 -1.53
N ARG A 149 6.50 -8.72 -2.85
CA ARG A 149 7.52 -9.24 -3.77
C ARG A 149 8.35 -8.13 -4.39
N VAL A 150 7.73 -6.99 -4.67
CA VAL A 150 8.38 -5.85 -5.32
C VAL A 150 8.22 -4.61 -4.46
N LEU A 151 9.36 -3.99 -4.14
CA LEU A 151 9.44 -2.71 -3.43
C LEU A 151 10.28 -1.74 -4.27
N ASP A 152 9.66 -0.67 -4.75
CA ASP A 152 10.38 0.44 -5.38
C ASP A 152 10.44 1.63 -4.42
N LEU A 153 11.65 2.05 -4.08
CA LEU A 153 11.96 3.20 -3.23
C LEU A 153 12.89 4.18 -3.96
N SER A 154 13.02 4.05 -5.28
CA SER A 154 13.95 4.86 -6.06
C SER A 154 13.55 6.33 -6.12
N SER A 155 14.50 7.21 -6.44
CA SER A 155 14.25 8.66 -6.53
C SER A 155 13.62 9.22 -5.23
N ASN A 156 14.27 8.93 -4.11
CA ASN A 156 13.91 9.43 -2.78
C ASN A 156 15.13 10.12 -2.14
N ASN A 157 15.01 10.50 -0.86
CA ASN A 157 16.10 11.08 -0.07
C ASN A 157 16.62 10.10 0.99
N LEU A 158 16.52 8.78 0.75
CA LEU A 158 16.82 7.78 1.75
C LEU A 158 18.29 7.82 2.13
N GLN A 159 18.56 8.03 3.42
CA GLN A 159 19.90 7.92 4.00
C GLN A 159 20.10 6.54 4.62
N GLN A 160 19.01 5.92 5.08
CA GLN A 160 19.02 4.64 5.77
C GLN A 160 17.74 3.84 5.45
N VAL A 161 17.89 2.53 5.39
CA VAL A 161 16.77 1.59 5.28
C VAL A 161 16.92 0.54 6.37
N TYR A 162 15.81 0.15 6.99
CA TYR A 162 15.79 -0.77 8.12
C TYR A 162 14.83 -1.92 7.87
N HIS A 163 15.13 -3.09 8.46
CA HIS A 163 14.20 -4.21 8.59
C HIS A 163 13.63 -4.77 7.27
N LEU A 164 14.31 -4.60 6.13
CA LEU A 164 13.89 -5.23 4.86
C LEU A 164 13.91 -6.77 4.93
N GLN A 165 14.76 -7.35 5.77
CA GLN A 165 14.79 -8.79 6.02
C GLN A 165 13.48 -9.36 6.58
N ALA A 166 12.62 -8.51 7.16
CA ALA A 166 11.29 -8.92 7.62
C ALA A 166 10.30 -9.14 6.46
N LEU A 167 10.60 -8.60 5.27
CA LEU A 167 9.83 -8.78 4.03
C LEU A 167 10.19 -10.14 3.41
N SER A 168 9.71 -11.21 4.03
CA SER A 168 10.19 -12.58 3.77
C SER A 168 9.92 -13.14 2.37
N SER A 169 9.05 -12.48 1.59
CA SER A 169 8.75 -12.83 0.19
C SER A 169 9.34 -11.84 -0.82
N LEU A 170 10.16 -10.88 -0.39
CA LEU A 170 10.68 -9.84 -1.27
C LEU A 170 11.64 -10.45 -2.29
N GLU A 171 11.34 -10.23 -3.57
CA GLU A 171 12.09 -10.74 -4.73
C GLU A 171 12.91 -9.64 -5.39
N SER A 172 12.43 -8.40 -5.34
CA SER A 172 13.06 -7.23 -5.97
C SER A 172 12.92 -5.99 -5.10
N VAL A 173 14.03 -5.27 -4.93
CA VAL A 173 14.06 -3.95 -4.32
C VAL A 173 14.84 -2.97 -5.21
N ASN A 174 14.27 -1.78 -5.42
CA ASN A 174 14.94 -0.71 -6.15
C ASN A 174 15.23 0.46 -5.20
N LEU A 175 16.52 0.75 -4.98
CA LEU A 175 17.01 1.83 -4.11
C LEU A 175 17.77 2.91 -4.89
N ARG A 176 17.70 2.91 -6.24
CA ARG A 176 18.43 3.88 -7.07
C ARG A 176 18.03 5.32 -6.74
N ASP A 177 18.93 6.26 -7.03
CA ASP A 177 18.66 7.69 -6.86
C ASP A 177 18.20 8.04 -5.42
N ASN A 178 18.99 7.58 -4.45
CA ASN A 178 18.87 7.88 -3.03
C ASN A 178 20.21 8.40 -2.48
N GLN A 179 20.27 8.69 -1.18
CA GLN A 179 21.44 9.22 -0.48
C GLN A 179 22.03 8.19 0.49
N LEU A 180 22.03 6.91 0.08
CA LEU A 180 22.49 5.80 0.91
C LEU A 180 24.01 5.76 0.92
N ASP A 181 24.61 6.13 2.06
CA ASP A 181 26.06 6.08 2.23
C ASP A 181 26.58 4.66 2.48
N VAL A 182 25.84 3.88 3.28
CA VAL A 182 26.22 2.51 3.67
C VAL A 182 24.99 1.62 3.74
N LEU A 183 25.05 0.47 3.07
CA LEU A 183 24.08 -0.61 3.24
C LEU A 183 24.55 -1.51 4.38
N GLN A 184 23.72 -1.66 5.43
CA GLN A 184 24.00 -2.59 6.52
C GLN A 184 23.87 -4.05 6.04
N GLU A 185 24.77 -4.93 6.47
CA GLU A 185 24.72 -6.36 6.11
C GLU A 185 23.39 -7.03 6.52
N THR A 186 22.74 -6.51 7.56
CA THR A 186 21.46 -7.01 8.08
C THR A 186 20.26 -6.69 7.20
N LEU A 187 20.42 -5.88 6.13
CA LEU A 187 19.36 -5.48 5.23
C LEU A 187 18.72 -6.66 4.48
N PHE A 188 19.52 -7.66 4.11
CA PHE A 188 19.04 -8.83 3.38
C PHE A 188 19.47 -10.10 4.11
N GLN A 189 18.53 -11.04 4.31
CA GLN A 189 18.93 -12.39 4.70
C GLN A 189 19.50 -13.12 3.49
N VAL A 190 20.80 -13.37 3.49
CA VAL A 190 21.40 -14.35 2.59
C VAL A 190 20.98 -15.72 3.11
N ARG A 191 19.97 -16.34 2.49
CA ARG A 191 19.67 -17.76 2.72
C ARG A 191 20.75 -18.58 2.02
N THR A 192 21.76 -19.02 2.78
CA THR A 192 22.73 -20.05 2.36
C THR A 192 22.10 -21.44 2.44
#